data_AF-A0A2K4ZGP7-F1
#
_entry.id   AF-A0A2K4ZGP7-F1
#
_cell.length_a   1.000
_cell.length_b   1.000
_cell.length_c   1.000
_cell.angle_alpha   90.00
_cell.angle_beta   90.00
_cell.angle_gamma   90.00
#
_symmetry.space_group_name_H-M   'P 1'
#
loop_
_entity.id
_entity.type
_entity.pdbx_description
1 polymer ?
#
loop_
_entity_poly.entity_id
_entity_poly.type
_entity_poly.pdbx_seq_one_letter_code
_entity_poly.pdbx_strand_id
1 'polypeptide(L)'
;MKLVIEVKRRRMSVTQGEADVYVNDQKVITFGDKIEMIKEGERCYGENIGGWGSKKPDSSFIAGYLWHPHDELYSYKEKLERILVDGEELEALGVNIEDMKESAR
;
A
#
# COMPACT_ATOMS: atom_id res chain seq x y z
N MET A 1 7.34 -18.51 3.17
CA MET A 1 6.45 -17.50 2.59
C MET A 1 7.28 -16.27 2.24
N LYS A 2 7.00 -15.60 1.11
CA LYS A 2 7.56 -14.28 0.78
C LYS A 2 6.57 -13.19 1.19
N LEU A 3 6.98 -12.25 2.03
CA LEU A 3 6.17 -11.06 2.35
C LEU A 3 6.46 -9.94 1.34
N VAL A 4 5.43 -9.46 0.67
CA VAL A 4 5.49 -8.32 -0.27
C VAL A 4 4.53 -7.24 0.20
N ILE A 5 5.04 -6.05 0.45
CA ILE A 5 4.21 -4.87 0.75
C ILE A 5 4.35 -3.88 -0.39
N GLU A 6 3.24 -3.52 -1.02
CA GLU A 6 3.20 -2.64 -2.19
C GLU A 6 2.31 -1.43 -1.93
N VAL A 7 2.63 -0.30 -2.57
CA VAL A 7 1.79 0.89 -2.58
C VAL A 7 1.33 1.16 -4.01
N LYS A 8 0.01 1.23 -4.22
CA LYS A 8 -0.58 1.61 -5.50
C LYS A 8 -1.26 2.97 -5.34
N ARG A 9 -0.78 3.96 -6.10
CA ARG A 9 -1.28 5.34 -6.04
C ARG A 9 -2.42 5.54 -7.02
N ARG A 10 -3.44 6.30 -6.61
CA ARG A 10 -4.59 6.69 -7.44
C ARG A 10 -4.77 8.21 -7.36
N ARG A 11 -5.11 8.82 -8.50
CA ARG A 11 -5.29 10.27 -8.62
C ARG A 11 -6.76 10.57 -8.84
N MET A 12 -7.37 11.34 -7.93
CA MET A 12 -8.79 11.73 -8.04
C MET A 12 -8.97 13.15 -8.57
N SER A 13 -8.06 14.07 -8.24
CA SER A 13 -8.11 15.46 -8.71
C SER A 13 -6.71 16.07 -8.82
N VAL A 14 -6.58 17.33 -9.24
CA VAL A 14 -5.27 17.99 -9.36
C VAL A 14 -4.55 18.08 -8.01
N THR A 15 -5.26 18.17 -6.89
CA THR A 15 -4.68 18.38 -5.56
C THR A 15 -4.89 17.22 -4.59
N GLN A 16 -5.65 16.19 -4.98
CA GLN A 16 -5.99 15.05 -4.13
C GLN A 16 -5.66 13.72 -4.80
N GLY A 17 -4.96 12.86 -4.06
CA GLY A 17 -4.67 11.49 -4.41
C GLY A 17 -4.91 10.55 -3.23
N GLU A 18 -4.76 9.27 -3.51
CA GLU A 18 -4.82 8.18 -2.54
C GLU A 18 -3.65 7.22 -2.75
N ALA A 19 -3.22 6.57 -1.68
CA ALA A 19 -2.22 5.51 -1.67
C ALA A 19 -2.82 4.25 -1.02
N ASP A 20 -3.11 3.25 -1.83
CA ASP A 20 -3.57 1.94 -1.38
C ASP A 20 -2.35 1.08 -1.01
N VAL A 21 -2.32 0.56 0.21
CA VAL A 21 -1.29 -0.38 0.66
C VAL A 21 -1.81 -1.80 0.52
N TYR A 22 -0.99 -2.66 -0.08
CA TYR A 22 -1.25 -4.08 -0.26
C TYR A 22 -0.21 -4.90 0.49
N VAL A 23 -0.62 -6.02 1.07
CA VAL A 23 0.26 -7.06 1.62
C VAL A 23 -0.08 -8.36 0.91
N ASN A 24 0.87 -8.95 0.18
CA ASN A 24 0.66 -10.14 -0.64
C ASN A 24 -0.61 -10.03 -1.51
N ASP A 25 -0.72 -8.92 -2.25
CA ASP A 25 -1.86 -8.57 -3.12
C ASP A 25 -3.22 -8.33 -2.44
N GLN A 26 -3.30 -8.44 -1.12
CA GLN A 26 -4.49 -8.07 -0.37
C GLN A 26 -4.44 -6.59 0.01
N LYS A 27 -5.44 -5.80 -0.39
CA LYS A 27 -5.53 -4.40 0.01
C LYS A 27 -5.84 -4.29 1.50
N VAL A 28 -4.95 -3.71 2.28
CA VAL A 28 -5.08 -3.61 3.74
C VAL A 28 -5.56 -2.24 4.20
N ILE A 29 -5.22 -1.16 3.49
CA ILE A 29 -5.63 0.20 3.82
C ILE A 29 -5.51 1.15 2.62
N THR A 30 -6.29 2.23 2.64
CA THR A 30 -6.14 3.39 1.76
C THR A 30 -5.80 4.62 2.60
N PHE A 31 -4.71 5.31 2.26
CA PHE A 31 -4.35 6.61 2.83
C PHE A 31 -4.65 7.74 1.85
N GLY A 32 -4.93 8.93 2.40
CA GLY A 32 -4.88 10.16 1.61
C GLY A 32 -3.44 10.51 1.20
N ASP A 33 -3.26 10.89 -0.05
CA ASP A 33 -2.01 11.39 -0.61
C ASP A 33 -2.18 12.84 -1.06
N LYS A 34 -1.51 13.76 -0.36
CA LYS A 34 -1.58 15.18 -0.69
C LYS A 34 -0.76 15.42 -1.95
N ILE A 35 -1.38 16.04 -2.94
CA ILE A 35 -0.68 16.43 -4.15
C ILE A 35 -0.35 17.92 -4.09
N GLU A 36 0.89 18.23 -4.44
CA GLU A 36 1.42 19.58 -4.39
C GLU A 36 2.17 19.89 -5.69
N MET A 37 2.35 21.19 -5.96
CA MET A 37 3.19 21.63 -7.05
C MET A 37 4.66 21.33 -6.71
N ILE A 38 5.33 20.62 -7.61
CA ILE A 38 6.73 20.22 -7.50
C ILE A 38 7.60 21.32 -8.12
N LYS A 39 8.46 21.91 -7.31
CA LYS A 39 9.43 22.92 -7.77
C LYS A 39 10.61 22.21 -8.44
N GLU A 40 11.36 22.97 -9.24
CA GLU A 40 12.58 22.48 -9.86
C GLU A 40 13.55 21.92 -8.81
N GLY A 41 14.06 20.71 -9.04
CA GLY A 41 14.95 20.00 -8.11
C GLY A 41 14.26 19.30 -6.94
N GLU A 42 12.96 19.49 -6.72
CA GLU A 42 12.24 18.74 -5.68
C GLU A 42 11.93 17.30 -6.13
N ARG A 43 11.96 16.39 -5.16
CA ARG A 43 11.63 14.99 -5.42
C ARG A 43 10.12 14.80 -5.54
N CYS A 44 9.72 14.15 -6.62
CA CYS A 44 8.35 13.68 -6.84
C CYS A 44 8.30 12.16 -6.66
N TYR A 45 7.26 11.67 -6.01
CA TYR A 45 6.97 10.26 -5.86
C TYR A 45 5.70 9.91 -6.62
N GLY A 46 5.78 8.88 -7.47
CA GLY A 46 4.71 8.53 -8.39
C GLY A 46 4.63 9.49 -9.59
N GLU A 47 3.41 9.68 -10.09
CA GLU A 47 3.15 10.46 -11.29
C GLU A 47 3.24 11.98 -11.05
N ASN A 48 3.86 12.69 -11.98
CA ASN A 48 3.86 14.15 -12.04
C ASN A 48 3.06 14.61 -13.26
N ILE A 49 1.90 15.21 -13.03
CA ILE A 49 1.02 15.71 -14.09
C ILE A 49 1.02 17.23 -14.06
N GLY A 50 1.58 17.86 -15.08
CA GLY A 50 1.58 19.32 -15.21
C GLY A 50 2.27 20.05 -14.04
N GLY A 51 3.29 19.43 -13.43
CA GLY A 51 3.98 19.96 -12.26
C GLY A 51 3.35 19.58 -10.92
N TRP A 52 2.25 18.82 -10.89
CA TRP A 52 1.56 18.41 -9.67
C TRP A 52 1.79 16.94 -9.35
N GLY A 53 2.46 16.67 -8.23
CA GLY A 53 2.83 15.32 -7.79
C GLY A 53 2.83 15.18 -6.28
N SER A 54 3.04 13.94 -5.80
CA SER A 54 3.21 13.70 -4.37
C SER A 54 4.66 13.94 -3.96
N LYS A 55 4.84 14.57 -2.80
CA LYS A 55 6.14 14.69 -2.13
C LYS A 55 6.37 13.60 -1.07
N LYS A 56 5.36 12.77 -0.80
CA LYS A 56 5.40 11.76 0.25
C LYS A 56 5.89 10.43 -0.33
N PRO A 57 6.97 9.82 0.19
CA PRO A 57 7.45 8.52 -0.30
C PRO A 57 6.52 7.37 0.10
N ASP A 58 6.57 6.26 -0.66
CA ASP A 58 5.80 5.05 -0.36
C ASP A 58 6.09 4.48 1.03
N SER A 59 7.34 4.60 1.48
CA SER A 59 7.76 4.18 2.82
C SER A 59 6.98 4.87 3.94
N SER A 60 6.49 6.09 3.74
CA SER A 60 5.65 6.77 4.74
C SER A 60 4.26 6.15 4.88
N PHE A 61 3.69 5.60 3.79
CA PHE A 61 2.41 4.90 3.85
C PHE A 61 2.57 3.50 4.44
N ILE A 62 3.65 2.80 4.06
CA ILE A 62 4.01 1.50 4.64
C ILE A 62 4.24 1.65 6.15
N ALA A 63 5.03 2.63 6.58
CA ALA A 63 5.28 2.88 8.00
C ALA A 63 3.98 3.18 8.77
N GLY A 64 3.08 3.98 8.18
CA GLY A 64 1.77 4.28 8.79
C GLY A 64 0.84 3.08 8.90
N TYR A 65 1.00 2.06 8.04
CA TYR A 65 0.31 0.78 8.18
C TYR A 65 0.98 -0.11 9.24
N LEU A 66 2.31 -0.20 9.25
CA LEU A 66 3.03 -1.05 10.20
C LEU A 66 2.94 -0.56 11.65
N TRP A 67 2.73 0.74 11.85
CA TRP A 67 2.62 1.31 13.18
C TRP A 67 1.71 2.54 13.19
N HIS A 68 0.79 2.58 14.14
CA HIS A 68 -0.06 3.74 14.41
C HIS A 68 -0.08 4.02 15.93
N PRO A 69 -0.03 5.29 16.38
CA PRO A 69 -0.13 5.64 17.80
C PRO A 69 -1.40 5.15 18.49
N HIS A 70 -2.44 4.89 17.69
CA HIS A 70 -3.75 4.40 18.12
C HIS A 70 -4.05 3.01 17.54
N ASP A 71 -3.06 2.12 17.47
CA ASP A 71 -3.25 0.79 16.89
C ASP A 71 -4.36 -0.01 17.61
N GLU A 72 -4.64 0.29 18.87
CA GLU A 72 -5.78 -0.27 19.62
C GLU A 72 -7.15 0.00 19.00
N LEU A 73 -7.27 1.03 18.14
CA LEU A 73 -8.49 1.37 17.42
C LEU A 73 -8.52 0.79 16.00
N TYR A 74 -7.36 0.58 15.38
CA TYR A 74 -7.24 0.25 13.96
C TYR A 74 -6.82 -1.21 13.69
N SER A 75 -6.23 -1.86 14.69
CA SER A 75 -5.78 -3.25 14.69
C SER A 75 -4.87 -3.60 13.49
N TYR A 76 -3.94 -2.72 13.11
CA TYR A 76 -3.10 -2.98 11.93
C TYR A 76 -2.12 -4.12 12.19
N LYS A 77 -1.56 -4.22 13.41
CA LYS A 77 -0.72 -5.35 13.80
C LYS A 77 -1.44 -6.68 13.64
N GLU A 78 -2.66 -6.79 14.18
CA GLU A 78 -3.45 -8.03 14.08
C GLU A 78 -3.79 -8.40 12.63
N LYS A 79 -4.09 -7.40 11.79
CA LYS A 79 -4.33 -7.62 10.35
C LYS A 79 -3.09 -8.18 9.66
N LEU A 80 -1.91 -7.64 9.96
CA LEU A 80 -0.66 -8.14 9.40
C LEU A 80 -0.39 -9.58 9.87
N GLU A 81 -0.51 -9.84 11.17
CA GLU A 81 -0.30 -11.18 11.74
C GLU A 81 -1.20 -12.24 11.08
N ARG A 82 -2.48 -11.92 10.84
CA ARG A 82 -3.39 -12.83 10.12
C ARG A 82 -2.90 -13.13 8.70
N ILE A 83 -2.49 -12.12 7.94
CA ILE A 83 -1.99 -12.31 6.58
C ILE A 83 -0.73 -13.18 6.56
N LEU A 84 0.13 -13.06 7.59
CA LEU A 84 1.32 -13.89 7.71
C LEU A 84 0.96 -15.36 7.98
N VAL A 85 0.06 -15.61 8.94
CA VAL A 85 -0.38 -16.97 9.28
C VAL A 85 -1.12 -17.61 8.10
N ASP A 86 -2.09 -16.91 7.51
CA ASP A 86 -2.84 -17.40 6.35
C ASP A 86 -1.89 -17.70 5.17
N GLY A 87 -0.87 -16.86 4.96
CA GLY A 87 0.12 -17.06 3.91
C GLY A 87 1.04 -18.27 4.15
N GLU A 88 1.43 -18.53 5.40
CA GLU A 88 2.17 -19.75 5.78
C GLU A 88 1.33 -21.01 5.58
N GLU A 89 0.04 -20.97 5.95
CA GLU A 89 -0.89 -22.09 5.74
C GLU A 89 -1.09 -22.38 4.25
N LEU A 90 -1.30 -21.35 3.42
CA LEU A 90 -1.45 -21.51 1.97
C LEU A 90 -0.18 -22.10 1.32
N GLU A 91 1.00 -21.65 1.73
CA GLU A 91 2.26 -22.20 1.24
C GLU A 91 2.46 -23.67 1.69
N ALA A 92 2.08 -24.01 2.94
CA ALA A 92 2.12 -25.38 3.44
C ALA A 92 1.17 -26.32 2.67
N LEU A 93 0.04 -25.80 2.18
CA LEU A 93 -0.90 -26.51 1.31
C LEU A 93 -0.45 -26.55 -0.17
N GLY A 94 0.69 -25.93 -0.51
CA GLY A 94 1.20 -25.86 -1.89
C GLY A 94 0.36 -24.95 -2.79
N VAL A 95 -0.45 -24.06 -2.23
CA VAL A 95 -1.28 -23.11 -2.99
C VAL A 95 -0.44 -21.89 -3.36
N ASN A 96 -0.24 -21.66 -4.65
CA ASN A 96 0.39 -20.42 -5.13
C ASN A 96 -0.67 -19.32 -5.28
N ILE A 97 -0.46 -18.19 -4.59
CA ILE A 97 -1.34 -17.01 -4.66
C ILE A 97 -1.43 -16.47 -6.10
N GLU A 98 -0.41 -16.65 -6.93
CA GLU A 98 -0.43 -16.24 -8.35
C GLU A 98 -1.48 -17.02 -9.17
N ASP A 99 -1.64 -18.32 -8.91
CA ASP A 99 -2.60 -19.18 -9.62
C ASP A 99 -4.06 -18.82 -9.28
N MET A 100 -4.30 -18.33 -8.06
CA MET A 100 -5.62 -17.83 -7.64
C MET A 100 -6.03 -16.55 -8.39
N LYS A 101 -5.06 -15.76 -8.89
CA LYS A 101 -5.34 -14.51 -9.62
C LYS A 101 -5.85 -14.77 -11.04
N GLU A 102 -5.39 -15.82 -11.70
CA GLU A 102 -5.82 -16.16 -13.06
C GLU A 102 -7.23 -16.71 -13.11
N SER A 103 -7.68 -17.36 -12.03
CA SER A 103 -9.02 -17.98 -11.93
C SER A 103 -10.15 -16.97 -11.62
N ALA A 104 -9.81 -15.72 -11.27
CA ALA A 104 -10.77 -14.67 -10.88
C ALA A 104 -11.01 -13.61 -11.97
N ARG A 105 -10.47 -13.82 -13.18
CA ARG A 105 -10.71 -13.01 -14.38
C ARG A 105 -11.68 -13.71 -15.31
#